data_AF-A0A239D0U3-F1
#
_entry.id   AF-A0A239D0U3-F1
#
_cell.length_a   1.000
_cell.length_b   1.000
_cell.length_c   1.000
_cell.angle_alpha   90.00
_cell.angle_beta   90.00
_cell.angle_gamma   90.00
#
_symmetry.space_group_name_H-M   'P 1'
#
loop_
_entity.id
_entity.type
_entity.pdbx_description
1 polymer ?
#
loop_
_entity_poly.entity_id
_entity_poly.type
_entity_poly.pdbx_seq_one_letter_code
_entity_poly.pdbx_strand_id
1 'polypeptide(L)'
;MIKKISFLLFIMLTSIAYSQNDSIPGEAEYRKHYDCTYEEGNILIVQRKGKKLDYEKSWKPSKEGFVMRMEAIYDLEFSDGKRYRSSVLKNISEDSITISSTMNEKCAEYEGIQYELISYPISSIKIARFINDRSLGFFSKKKLEKKYDLIVKKVDKAKLCPAVLTFPKRNNEVKVCHYYLTSQGYDILFETNGFLDYMQYPVNWN
;
A
#
# COMPACT_ATOMS: atom_id res chain seq x y z
N MET A 1 26.22 51.42 0.27
CA MET A 1 24.79 51.14 -0.05
C MET A 1 24.60 49.95 -0.99
N ILE A 2 25.48 49.74 -1.98
CA ILE A 2 25.37 48.68 -3.00
C ILE A 2 25.45 47.24 -2.41
N LYS A 3 26.26 46.99 -1.38
CA LYS A 3 26.42 45.65 -0.76
C LYS A 3 25.17 45.13 -0.02
N LYS A 4 24.27 45.99 0.46
CA LYS A 4 23.03 45.56 1.16
C LYS A 4 21.94 45.11 0.18
N ILE A 5 21.96 45.62 -1.05
CA ILE A 5 20.96 45.30 -2.09
C ILE A 5 21.23 43.90 -2.67
N SER A 6 22.49 43.53 -2.86
CA SER A 6 22.86 42.19 -3.34
C SER A 6 22.49 41.06 -2.37
N PHE A 7 22.49 41.32 -1.07
CA PHE A 7 22.12 40.31 -0.06
C PHE A 7 20.60 40.06 -0.02
N LEU A 8 19.80 41.11 -0.23
CA LEU A 8 18.33 40.99 -0.33
C LEU A 8 17.89 40.27 -1.60
N LEU A 9 18.60 40.47 -2.72
CA LEU A 9 18.33 39.73 -3.96
C LEU A 9 18.66 38.23 -3.83
N PHE A 10 19.72 37.89 -3.08
CA PHE A 10 20.12 36.50 -2.88
C PHE A 10 19.15 35.73 -1.96
N ILE A 11 18.56 36.39 -0.96
CA ILE A 11 17.52 35.80 -0.11
C ILE A 11 16.21 35.57 -0.89
N MET A 12 15.85 36.51 -1.78
CA MET A 12 14.66 36.38 -2.64
C MET A 12 14.79 35.27 -3.70
N LEU A 13 16.02 34.95 -4.13
CA LEU A 13 16.30 33.85 -5.06
C LEU A 13 16.24 32.47 -4.39
N THR A 14 16.53 32.36 -3.08
CA THR A 14 16.37 31.10 -2.34
C THR A 14 14.93 30.77 -1.96
N SER A 15 14.02 31.76 -1.97
CA SER A 15 12.59 31.56 -1.71
C SER A 15 11.78 31.09 -2.92
N ILE A 16 12.39 30.88 -4.09
CA ILE A 16 11.74 30.25 -5.26
C ILE A 16 11.84 28.71 -5.17
N ALA A 17 12.34 28.17 -4.06
CA ALA A 17 12.37 26.72 -3.83
C ALA A 17 10.94 26.16 -3.66
N TYR A 18 10.45 25.53 -4.73
CA TYR A 18 9.36 24.57 -4.77
C TYR A 18 8.05 24.98 -4.08
N SER A 19 7.27 25.83 -4.73
CA SER A 19 5.82 25.74 -4.61
C SER A 19 5.36 24.54 -5.46
N GLN A 20 5.44 23.32 -4.92
CA GLN A 20 4.54 22.28 -5.42
C GLN A 20 3.14 22.75 -5.02
N ASN A 21 2.39 23.31 -5.96
CA ASN A 21 0.96 23.53 -5.74
C ASN A 21 0.35 22.14 -5.64
N ASP A 22 0.07 21.74 -4.41
CA ASP A 22 -0.76 20.58 -4.15
C ASP A 22 -2.08 20.70 -4.91
N SER A 23 -2.47 19.64 -5.60
CA SER A 23 -3.80 19.54 -6.21
C SER A 23 -4.87 19.42 -5.11
N ILE A 24 -4.48 18.90 -3.95
CA ILE A 24 -5.27 18.74 -2.72
C ILE A 24 -4.42 19.18 -1.53
N PRO A 25 -4.83 20.14 -0.69
CA PRO A 25 -4.01 20.62 0.43
C PRO A 25 -3.40 19.48 1.28
N GLY A 26 -2.07 19.43 1.38
CA GLY A 26 -1.32 18.42 2.13
C GLY A 26 -0.85 17.23 1.29
N GLU A 27 -1.25 17.13 0.01
CA GLU A 27 -0.87 16.05 -0.90
C GLU A 27 0.65 15.85 -1.00
N ALA A 28 1.47 16.90 -1.10
CA ALA A 28 2.92 16.78 -1.20
C ALA A 28 3.58 16.23 0.07
N GLU A 29 3.02 16.51 1.25
CA GLU A 29 3.47 15.89 2.50
C GLU A 29 3.26 14.37 2.43
N TYR A 30 2.11 13.98 1.90
CA TYR A 30 1.70 12.59 1.80
C TYR A 30 2.38 11.81 0.68
N ARG A 31 2.69 12.42 -0.47
CA ARG A 31 3.41 11.80 -1.60
C ARG A 31 4.80 11.26 -1.21
N LYS A 32 5.37 11.69 -0.08
CA LYS A 32 6.63 11.11 0.44
C LYS A 32 6.47 9.65 0.89
N HIS A 33 5.24 9.23 1.20
CA HIS A 33 4.96 7.94 1.85
C HIS A 33 4.38 6.89 0.90
N TYR A 34 4.02 7.27 -0.32
CA TYR A 34 3.51 6.34 -1.35
C TYR A 34 4.01 6.71 -2.74
N ASP A 35 4.11 5.70 -3.60
CA ASP A 35 4.53 5.88 -4.98
C ASP A 35 3.36 5.57 -5.92
N CYS A 36 2.93 6.58 -6.68
CA CYS A 36 1.81 6.47 -7.61
C CYS A 36 2.23 6.72 -9.08
N THR A 37 3.46 6.37 -9.46
CA THR A 37 3.79 6.29 -10.88
C THR A 37 3.20 5.01 -11.46
N TYR A 38 2.20 5.14 -12.36
CA TYR A 38 1.65 4.02 -13.13
C TYR A 38 2.66 3.58 -14.20
N GLU A 39 3.70 2.93 -13.72
CA GLU A 39 4.81 2.43 -14.51
C GLU A 39 4.78 0.90 -14.58
N GLU A 40 5.51 0.39 -15.57
CA GLU A 40 5.78 -1.02 -15.70
C GLU A 40 6.46 -1.53 -14.43
N GLY A 41 5.97 -2.67 -13.93
CA GLY A 41 6.56 -3.28 -12.75
C GLY A 41 6.07 -4.70 -12.55
N ASN A 42 6.51 -5.31 -11.45
CA ASN A 42 6.16 -6.67 -11.12
C ASN A 42 4.89 -6.74 -10.29
N ILE A 43 4.06 -7.73 -10.59
CA ILE A 43 3.01 -8.24 -9.73
C ILE A 43 3.37 -9.66 -9.30
N LEU A 44 2.84 -10.09 -8.15
CA LEU A 44 2.98 -11.47 -7.68
C LEU A 44 1.65 -12.20 -7.83
N ILE A 45 1.61 -13.13 -8.78
CA ILE A 45 0.47 -14.00 -9.03
C ILE A 45 0.59 -15.21 -8.10
N VAL A 46 -0.40 -15.40 -7.24
CA VAL A 46 -0.53 -16.56 -6.35
C VAL A 46 -1.57 -17.50 -6.93
N GLN A 47 -1.11 -18.46 -7.73
CA GLN A 47 -1.96 -19.36 -8.50
C GLN A 47 -2.04 -20.73 -7.87
N ARG A 48 -3.25 -21.29 -7.69
CA ARG A 48 -3.41 -22.66 -7.19
C ARG A 48 -2.86 -23.65 -8.23
N LYS A 49 -2.06 -24.62 -7.78
CA LYS A 49 -1.47 -25.64 -8.66
C LYS A 49 -2.55 -26.36 -9.48
N GLY A 50 -2.29 -26.53 -10.77
CA GLY A 50 -3.22 -27.16 -11.72
C GLY A 50 -4.46 -26.30 -12.05
N LYS A 51 -4.47 -25.02 -11.67
CA LYS A 51 -5.46 -24.03 -12.09
C LYS A 51 -4.77 -22.90 -12.82
N LYS A 52 -5.52 -22.18 -13.66
CA LYS A 52 -5.06 -20.96 -14.33
C LYS A 52 -5.85 -19.79 -13.78
N LEU A 53 -5.16 -18.82 -13.19
CA LEU A 53 -5.78 -17.55 -12.80
C LEU A 53 -5.78 -16.62 -14.01
N ASP A 54 -6.97 -16.19 -14.41
CA ASP A 54 -7.14 -15.13 -15.41
C ASP A 54 -7.11 -13.76 -14.71
N TYR A 55 -5.89 -13.32 -14.38
CA TYR A 55 -5.71 -12.04 -13.71
C TYR A 55 -5.98 -10.84 -14.64
N GLU A 56 -6.03 -11.01 -15.96
CA GLU A 56 -6.35 -9.90 -16.87
C GLU A 56 -7.83 -9.55 -16.80
N LYS A 57 -8.67 -10.55 -16.51
CA LYS A 57 -10.11 -10.37 -16.32
C LYS A 57 -10.49 -9.86 -14.93
N SER A 58 -9.83 -10.33 -13.87
CA SER A 58 -10.17 -9.93 -12.51
C SER A 58 -9.00 -10.03 -11.54
N TRP A 59 -8.85 -8.99 -10.71
CA TRP A 59 -7.87 -8.96 -9.62
C TRP A 59 -8.47 -9.36 -8.27
N LYS A 60 -9.76 -9.73 -8.25
CA LYS A 60 -10.40 -10.23 -7.03
C LYS A 60 -9.87 -11.63 -6.72
N PRO A 61 -9.68 -11.98 -5.44
CA PRO A 61 -9.34 -13.35 -5.07
C PRO A 61 -10.42 -14.33 -5.54
N SER A 62 -9.99 -15.49 -6.02
CA SER A 62 -10.86 -16.55 -6.49
C SER A 62 -10.43 -17.92 -5.96
N LYS A 63 -11.11 -18.98 -6.41
CA LYS A 63 -10.70 -20.36 -6.09
C LYS A 63 -9.42 -20.78 -6.83
N GLU A 64 -9.11 -20.12 -7.94
CA GLU A 64 -7.93 -20.31 -8.77
C GLU A 64 -6.69 -19.60 -8.21
N GLY A 65 -6.85 -18.49 -7.47
CA GLY A 65 -5.72 -17.72 -6.99
C GLY A 65 -6.06 -16.29 -6.63
N PHE A 66 -5.04 -15.46 -6.48
CA PHE A 66 -5.16 -14.02 -6.31
C PHE A 66 -3.87 -13.33 -6.78
N VAL A 67 -3.90 -12.00 -6.88
CA VAL A 67 -2.75 -11.18 -7.29
C VAL A 67 -2.39 -10.21 -6.17
N MET A 68 -1.09 -10.12 -5.88
CA MET A 68 -0.52 -9.09 -5.03
C MET A 68 0.17 -8.03 -5.89
N ARG A 69 -0.08 -6.77 -5.55
CA ARG A 69 0.34 -5.57 -6.26
C ARG A 69 1.07 -4.65 -5.29
N MET A 70 2.03 -3.91 -5.80
CA MET A 70 2.74 -2.92 -4.98
C MET A 70 1.77 -1.83 -4.51
N GLU A 71 2.10 -1.20 -3.38
CA GLU A 71 1.35 -0.16 -2.69
C GLU A 71 -0.02 -0.59 -2.12
N ALA A 72 -0.29 -1.89 -2.06
CA ALA A 72 -1.46 -2.44 -1.38
C ALA A 72 -1.07 -3.14 -0.07
N ILE A 73 -2.04 -3.28 0.84
CA ILE A 73 -1.89 -3.93 2.14
C ILE A 73 -2.26 -5.40 2.05
N TYR A 74 -1.43 -6.24 2.68
CA TYR A 74 -1.63 -7.68 2.80
C TYR A 74 -1.34 -8.17 4.22
N ASP A 75 -2.11 -9.15 4.69
CA ASP A 75 -1.83 -9.91 5.91
C ASP A 75 -1.07 -11.19 5.56
N LEU A 76 0.25 -11.13 5.75
CA LEU A 76 1.19 -12.17 5.36
C LEU A 76 1.90 -12.76 6.56
N GLU A 77 2.17 -14.06 6.49
CA GLU A 77 3.03 -14.78 7.43
C GLU A 77 4.11 -15.52 6.67
N PHE A 78 5.34 -15.41 7.19
CA PHE A 78 6.57 -15.90 6.57
C PHE A 78 7.10 -17.15 7.27
N SER A 79 8.09 -17.79 6.68
CA SER A 79 8.66 -19.05 7.16
C SER A 79 9.36 -18.97 8.51
N ASP A 80 9.77 -17.77 8.93
CA ASP A 80 10.32 -17.50 10.26
C ASP A 80 9.23 -17.35 11.34
N GLY A 81 7.95 -17.48 10.97
CA GLY A 81 6.81 -17.35 11.87
C GLY A 81 6.35 -15.91 12.09
N LYS A 82 7.03 -14.91 11.53
CA LYS A 82 6.59 -13.51 11.64
C LYS A 82 5.37 -13.26 10.77
N ARG A 83 4.44 -12.48 11.32
CA ARG A 83 3.20 -12.07 10.66
C ARG A 83 3.08 -10.56 10.65
N TYR A 84 2.76 -10.01 9.49
CA TYR A 84 2.54 -8.59 9.28
C TYR A 84 1.11 -8.40 8.79
N ARG A 85 0.27 -7.75 9.59
CA ARG A 85 -1.19 -7.68 9.36
C ARG A 85 -1.58 -6.51 8.45
N SER A 86 -0.80 -5.45 8.49
CA SER A 86 -1.05 -4.13 7.92
C SER A 86 0.10 -3.64 7.06
N SER A 87 1.00 -4.53 6.65
CA SER A 87 2.16 -4.19 5.84
C SER A 87 1.75 -3.80 4.43
N VAL A 88 2.33 -2.71 3.93
CA VAL A 88 2.23 -2.29 2.53
C VAL A 88 3.31 -3.03 1.74
N LEU A 89 2.94 -3.63 0.62
CA LEU A 89 3.88 -4.25 -0.30
C LEU A 89 4.58 -3.17 -1.12
N LYS A 90 5.82 -2.81 -0.78
CA LYS A 90 6.54 -1.70 -1.40
C LYS A 90 7.30 -2.08 -2.67
N ASN A 91 7.75 -3.33 -2.78
CA ASN A 91 8.46 -3.81 -3.97
C ASN A 91 8.26 -5.31 -4.21
N ILE A 92 8.35 -5.73 -5.48
CA ILE A 92 8.37 -7.13 -5.93
C ILE A 92 9.53 -7.30 -6.91
N SER A 93 10.56 -8.07 -6.55
CA SER A 93 11.61 -8.51 -7.48
C SER A 93 11.26 -9.88 -8.08
N GLU A 94 12.17 -10.49 -8.82
CA GLU A 94 11.99 -11.83 -9.39
C GLU A 94 11.85 -12.92 -8.32
N ASP A 95 12.48 -12.73 -7.16
CA ASP A 95 12.63 -13.75 -6.12
C ASP A 95 12.29 -13.25 -4.70
N SER A 96 12.02 -11.96 -4.52
CA SER A 96 11.77 -11.33 -3.22
C SER A 96 10.61 -10.33 -3.25
N ILE A 97 10.05 -10.08 -2.08
CA ILE A 97 9.15 -8.95 -1.83
C ILE A 97 9.73 -8.07 -0.72
N THR A 98 9.48 -6.78 -0.81
CA THR A 98 9.76 -5.84 0.27
C THR A 98 8.45 -5.27 0.79
N ILE A 99 8.24 -5.38 2.09
CA ILE A 99 7.06 -4.90 2.79
C ILE A 99 7.45 -3.87 3.84
N SER A 100 6.54 -2.97 4.21
CA SER A 100 6.71 -2.18 5.44
C SER A 100 6.30 -3.00 6.66
N SER A 101 6.80 -2.65 7.85
CA SER A 101 6.41 -3.33 9.11
C SER A 101 4.93 -3.14 9.47
N THR A 102 4.36 -1.98 9.16
CA THR A 102 2.93 -1.64 9.24
C THR A 102 2.61 -0.56 8.20
N MET A 103 1.43 0.06 8.20
CA MET A 103 1.00 0.94 7.10
C MET A 103 1.85 2.21 6.97
N ASN A 104 2.15 2.87 8.09
CA ASN A 104 2.95 4.10 8.14
C ASN A 104 3.62 4.27 9.51
N GLU A 105 4.41 5.35 9.66
CA GLU A 105 5.14 5.66 10.90
C GLU A 105 4.23 5.84 12.12
N LYS A 106 3.06 6.47 11.95
CA LYS A 106 2.09 6.65 13.05
C LYS A 106 1.50 5.34 13.52
N CYS A 107 1.20 4.41 12.61
CA CYS A 107 0.79 3.06 12.97
C CYS A 107 1.90 2.34 13.72
N ALA A 108 3.17 2.50 13.31
CA ALA A 108 4.29 1.87 13.97
C ALA A 108 4.48 2.38 15.40
N GLU A 109 4.39 3.71 15.58
CA GLU A 109 4.40 4.35 16.90
C GLU A 109 3.28 3.83 17.80
N TYR A 110 2.05 3.78 17.27
CA TYR A 110 0.89 3.27 18.02
C TYR A 110 1.03 1.79 18.39
N GLU A 111 1.58 0.98 17.49
CA GLU A 111 1.84 -0.45 17.72
C GLU A 111 3.07 -0.71 18.60
N GLY A 112 3.87 0.31 18.92
CA GLY A 112 5.10 0.17 19.70
C GLY A 112 6.22 -0.56 18.95
N ILE A 113 6.25 -0.46 17.61
CA ILE A 113 7.24 -1.09 16.74
C ILE A 113 8.01 -0.04 15.92
N GLN A 114 9.16 -0.42 15.37
CA GLN A 114 9.88 0.42 14.43
C GLN A 114 9.20 0.38 13.05
N TYR A 115 9.05 1.56 12.41
CA TYR A 115 8.70 1.62 11.00
C TYR A 115 9.94 1.30 10.15
N GLU A 116 9.88 0.20 9.41
CA GLU A 116 11.00 -0.25 8.58
C GLU A 116 10.51 -0.99 7.34
N LEU A 117 11.38 -1.06 6.34
CA LEU A 117 11.18 -1.88 5.15
C LEU A 117 11.92 -3.20 5.32
N ILE A 118 11.21 -4.30 5.12
CA ILE A 118 11.67 -5.66 5.39
C ILE A 118 11.51 -6.47 4.11
N SER A 119 12.61 -7.08 3.67
CA SER A 119 12.63 -7.91 2.48
C SER A 119 12.60 -9.39 2.83
N TYR A 120 11.76 -10.14 2.14
CA TYR A 120 11.62 -11.60 2.27
C TYR A 120 11.72 -12.27 0.90
N PRO A 121 12.31 -13.48 0.81
CA PRO A 121 12.17 -14.31 -0.38
C PRO A 121 10.69 -14.61 -0.64
N ILE A 122 10.23 -14.58 -1.89
CA ILE A 122 8.85 -14.92 -2.28
C ILE A 122 8.49 -16.33 -1.81
N SER A 123 9.44 -17.26 -1.90
CA SER A 123 9.29 -18.65 -1.45
C SER A 123 9.04 -18.79 0.06
N SER A 124 9.35 -17.77 0.86
CA SER A 124 9.14 -17.77 2.31
C SER A 124 7.71 -17.42 2.72
N ILE A 125 6.86 -16.91 1.81
CA ILE A 125 5.46 -16.57 2.12
C ILE A 125 4.68 -17.87 2.38
N LYS A 126 4.23 -18.08 3.62
CA LYS A 126 3.52 -19.30 4.04
C LYS A 126 2.02 -19.16 4.01
N ILE A 127 1.50 -18.05 4.52
CA ILE A 127 0.06 -17.83 4.67
C ILE A 127 -0.30 -16.42 4.23
N ALA A 128 -1.29 -16.31 3.33
CA ALA A 128 -2.00 -15.07 3.09
C ALA A 128 -3.39 -15.14 3.76
N ARG A 129 -3.78 -14.09 4.48
CA ARG A 129 -5.08 -14.01 5.14
C ARG A 129 -5.94 -12.92 4.49
N PHE A 130 -7.21 -13.23 4.33
CA PHE A 130 -8.20 -12.33 3.75
C PHE A 130 -9.31 -12.12 4.76
N ILE A 131 -9.71 -10.87 4.91
CA ILE A 131 -10.92 -10.55 5.67
C ILE A 131 -12.11 -11.04 4.85
N ASN A 132 -13.02 -11.76 5.49
CA ASN A 132 -14.29 -12.18 4.89
C ASN A 132 -15.43 -11.28 5.35
N ASP A 133 -15.52 -11.09 6.66
CA ASP A 133 -16.50 -10.23 7.31
C ASP A 133 -15.78 -9.45 8.41
N ARG A 134 -15.80 -8.12 8.27
CA ARG A 134 -15.16 -7.20 9.20
C ARG A 134 -15.90 -7.14 10.53
N SER A 135 -17.23 -7.19 10.50
CA SER A 135 -18.09 -7.05 11.69
C SER A 135 -17.99 -8.25 12.62
N LEU A 136 -17.73 -9.43 12.06
CA LEU A 136 -17.61 -10.69 12.79
C LEU A 136 -16.16 -11.15 12.99
N GLY A 137 -15.18 -10.37 12.48
CA GLY A 137 -13.76 -10.72 12.57
C GLY A 137 -13.42 -12.04 11.87
N PHE A 138 -14.16 -12.41 10.82
CA PHE A 138 -13.92 -13.65 10.10
C PHE A 138 -12.83 -13.48 9.05
N PHE A 139 -11.83 -14.36 9.08
CA PHE A 139 -10.73 -14.38 8.12
C PHE A 139 -10.67 -15.74 7.41
N SER A 140 -10.49 -15.72 6.09
CA SER A 140 -10.04 -16.89 5.35
C SER A 140 -8.51 -16.90 5.28
N LYS A 141 -7.93 -18.10 5.30
CA LYS A 141 -6.48 -18.30 5.23
C LYS A 141 -6.15 -19.15 4.00
N LYS A 142 -5.17 -18.71 3.21
CA LYS A 142 -4.59 -19.48 2.12
C LYS A 142 -3.19 -19.89 2.53
N LYS A 143 -3.01 -21.18 2.85
CA LYS A 143 -1.68 -21.78 3.03
C LYS A 143 -1.07 -21.99 1.65
N LEU A 144 -0.02 -21.24 1.33
CA LEU A 144 0.55 -21.18 -0.02
C LEU A 144 1.46 -22.36 -0.29
N GLU A 145 2.20 -22.81 0.73
CA GLU A 145 3.12 -23.93 0.64
C GLU A 145 2.45 -25.17 0.02
N LYS A 146 3.14 -25.75 -0.98
CA LYS A 146 2.76 -26.95 -1.75
C LYS A 146 1.50 -26.83 -2.60
N LYS A 147 0.59 -25.91 -2.33
CA LYS A 147 -0.73 -25.78 -2.98
C LYS A 147 -0.79 -24.70 -4.05
N TYR A 148 0.12 -23.73 -3.98
CA TYR A 148 0.16 -22.58 -4.88
C TYR A 148 1.52 -22.46 -5.55
N ASP A 149 1.51 -21.97 -6.78
CA ASP A 149 2.64 -21.44 -7.51
C ASP A 149 2.68 -19.93 -7.29
N LEU A 150 3.87 -19.42 -7.01
CA LEU A 150 4.15 -18.00 -6.81
C LEU A 150 4.90 -17.52 -8.05
N ILE A 151 4.22 -16.73 -8.89
CA ILE A 151 4.71 -16.36 -10.22
C ILE A 151 4.85 -14.86 -10.27
N VAL A 152 6.06 -14.38 -10.51
CA VAL A 152 6.30 -12.95 -10.78
C VAL A 152 5.99 -12.67 -12.24
N LYS A 153 5.20 -11.63 -12.49
CA LYS A 153 4.90 -11.18 -13.85
C LYS A 153 5.01 -9.67 -13.96
N LYS A 154 5.62 -9.23 -15.05
CA LYS A 154 5.73 -7.83 -15.41
C LYS A 154 4.48 -7.34 -16.13
N VAL A 155 3.97 -6.17 -15.74
CA VAL A 155 2.76 -5.56 -16.29
C VAL A 155 2.90 -4.04 -16.31
N ASP A 156 2.18 -3.36 -17.21
CA ASP A 156 2.25 -1.91 -17.40
C ASP A 156 1.73 -1.10 -16.19
N LYS A 157 0.90 -1.71 -15.34
CA LYS A 157 0.29 -1.06 -14.16
C LYS A 157 0.42 -1.94 -12.93
N ALA A 158 1.64 -2.02 -12.40
CA ALA A 158 1.92 -2.91 -11.28
C ALA A 158 1.47 -2.38 -9.91
N LYS A 159 1.54 -1.04 -9.71
CA LYS A 159 1.20 -0.38 -8.45
C LYS A 159 -0.29 -0.11 -8.31
N LEU A 160 -0.83 -0.37 -7.12
CA LEU A 160 -2.18 0.06 -6.73
C LEU A 160 -2.04 1.39 -5.97
N CYS A 161 -1.99 2.48 -6.73
CA CYS A 161 -1.88 3.84 -6.19
C CYS A 161 -2.82 4.08 -5.02
N PRO A 162 -2.33 4.48 -3.84
CA PRO A 162 -3.18 4.91 -2.74
C PRO A 162 -4.06 6.09 -3.16
N ALA A 163 -5.29 6.11 -2.66
CA ALA A 163 -6.23 7.20 -2.92
C ALA A 163 -5.99 8.33 -1.91
N VAL A 164 -5.81 9.56 -2.38
CA VAL A 164 -5.82 10.75 -1.51
C VAL A 164 -7.24 11.29 -1.48
N LEU A 165 -7.88 11.19 -0.32
CA LEU A 165 -9.30 11.48 -0.16
C LEU A 165 -9.51 12.57 0.88
N THR A 166 -10.37 13.53 0.55
CA THR A 166 -10.88 14.53 1.50
C THR A 166 -12.14 13.97 2.16
N PHE A 167 -12.23 14.05 3.49
CA PHE A 167 -13.33 13.52 4.30
C PHE A 167 -14.21 14.68 4.80
N PRO A 168 -15.33 15.01 4.12
CA PRO A 168 -16.12 16.20 4.46
C PRO A 168 -16.76 16.10 5.86
N LYS A 169 -17.16 14.89 6.26
CA LYS A 169 -17.71 14.60 7.59
C LYS A 169 -16.67 14.66 8.72
N ARG A 170 -15.39 14.83 8.38
CA ARG A 170 -14.26 14.95 9.31
C ARG A 170 -13.59 16.31 9.15
N ASN A 171 -14.38 17.37 9.05
CA ASN A 171 -13.87 18.74 8.88
C ASN A 171 -12.91 18.89 7.67
N ASN A 172 -13.23 18.21 6.56
CA ASN A 172 -12.40 18.18 5.34
C ASN A 172 -10.98 17.65 5.55
N GLU A 173 -10.77 16.75 6.52
CA GLU A 173 -9.49 16.07 6.72
C GLU A 173 -9.08 15.30 5.45
N VAL A 174 -7.83 15.49 5.01
CA VAL A 174 -7.25 14.77 3.87
C VAL A 174 -6.48 13.55 4.37
N LYS A 175 -6.73 12.39 3.77
CA LYS A 175 -6.04 11.13 4.11
C LYS A 175 -5.50 10.41 2.90
N VAL A 176 -4.34 9.80 3.06
CA VAL A 176 -3.86 8.73 2.19
C VAL A 176 -4.55 7.44 2.57
N CYS A 177 -5.19 6.82 1.59
CA CYS A 177 -5.98 5.63 1.78
C CYS A 177 -5.40 4.49 0.94
N HIS A 178 -4.91 3.45 1.62
CA HIS A 178 -4.34 2.27 0.99
C HIS A 178 -5.42 1.22 0.72
N TYR A 179 -5.18 0.42 -0.30
CA TYR A 179 -6.07 -0.69 -0.64
C TYR A 179 -5.66 -1.95 0.10
N TYR A 180 -6.57 -2.55 0.85
CA TYR A 180 -6.38 -3.82 1.56
C TYR A 180 -7.09 -4.95 0.80
N LEU A 181 -6.40 -6.05 0.48
CA LEU A 181 -7.02 -7.16 -0.24
C LEU A 181 -7.85 -8.06 0.69
N THR A 182 -9.17 -8.07 0.50
CA THR A 182 -10.13 -8.97 1.19
C THR A 182 -10.61 -10.08 0.27
N SER A 183 -11.39 -11.02 0.80
CA SER A 183 -11.93 -12.11 -0.02
C SER A 183 -12.98 -11.65 -1.03
N GLN A 184 -13.52 -10.43 -0.88
CA GLN A 184 -14.52 -9.84 -1.77
C GLN A 184 -13.92 -8.86 -2.80
N GLY A 185 -12.66 -8.45 -2.61
CA GLY A 185 -11.97 -7.45 -3.42
C GLY A 185 -11.12 -6.51 -2.55
N TYR A 186 -10.78 -5.35 -3.09
CA TYR A 186 -10.02 -4.36 -2.34
C TYR A 186 -10.95 -3.46 -1.52
N ASP A 187 -10.61 -3.33 -0.23
CA ASP A 187 -11.17 -2.34 0.67
C ASP A 187 -10.22 -1.17 0.80
N ILE A 188 -10.73 -0.02 1.22
CA ILE A 188 -9.93 1.18 1.44
C ILE A 188 -9.74 1.38 2.94
N LEU A 189 -8.48 1.46 3.36
CA LEU A 189 -8.04 1.74 4.73
C LEU A 189 -7.35 3.10 4.78
N PHE A 190 -7.49 3.80 5.90
CA PHE A 190 -6.74 5.02 6.19
C PHE A 190 -6.37 5.05 7.68
N GLU A 191 -5.42 5.90 8.05
CA GLU A 191 -4.95 6.01 9.45
C GLU A 191 -5.58 7.21 10.18
N THR A 192 -6.01 6.97 11.41
CA THR A 192 -6.46 7.97 12.37
C THR A 192 -5.72 7.78 13.70
N ASN A 193 -4.77 8.68 14.01
CA ASN A 193 -3.97 8.64 15.24
C ASN A 193 -3.29 7.29 15.49
N GLY A 194 -2.72 6.71 14.43
CA GLY A 194 -2.07 5.40 14.41
C GLY A 194 -3.01 4.20 14.23
N PHE A 195 -4.32 4.38 14.39
CA PHE A 195 -5.31 3.32 14.14
C PHE A 195 -5.65 3.19 12.67
N LEU A 196 -5.81 1.95 12.19
CA LEU A 196 -6.31 1.66 10.84
C LEU A 196 -7.84 1.60 10.83
N ASP A 197 -8.44 2.55 10.15
CA ASP A 197 -9.88 2.65 9.94
C ASP A 197 -10.26 2.21 8.53
N TYR A 198 -11.44 1.59 8.43
CA TYR A 198 -12.07 1.32 7.15
C TYR A 198 -12.85 2.52 6.66
N MET A 199 -12.98 2.64 5.34
CA MET A 199 -13.98 3.50 4.75
C MET A 199 -15.40 3.08 5.16
N GLN A 200 -16.11 3.94 5.89
CA GLN A 200 -17.46 3.68 6.42
C GLN A 200 -18.59 4.30 5.58
N TYR A 201 -18.26 5.15 4.61
CA TYR A 201 -19.23 5.80 3.73
C TYR A 201 -18.64 6.04 2.34
N PRO A 202 -19.46 6.13 1.28
CA PRO A 202 -18.98 6.46 -0.06
C PRO A 202 -18.33 7.86 -0.04
N VAL A 203 -17.08 7.92 -0.49
CA VAL A 203 -16.39 9.19 -0.76
C VAL A 203 -16.47 9.42 -2.26
N ASN A 204 -16.94 10.60 -2.67
CA ASN A 204 -16.99 10.96 -4.08
C ASN A 204 -15.56 11.12 -4.61
N TRP A 205 -15.31 10.47 -5.73
CA TRP A 205 -14.08 10.62 -6.51
C TRP A 205 -14.29 11.82 -7.43
N ASN A 206 -13.51 12.88 -7.25
CA ASN A 206 -13.43 13.97 -8.23
C ASN A 206 -12.25 13.71 -9.16
#